data_AF-A0A225X3U9-F1
#
_entry.id   AF-A0A225X3U9-F1
#
_cell.length_a   1.000
_cell.length_b   1.000
_cell.length_c   1.000
_cell.angle_alpha   90.00
_cell.angle_beta   90.00
_cell.angle_gamma   90.00
#
_symmetry.space_group_name_H-M   'P 1'
#
loop_
_entity.id
_entity.type
_entity.pdbx_description
1 polymer ?
#
loop_
_entity_poly.entity_id
_entity_poly.type
_entity_poly.pdbx_seq_one_letter_code
_entity_poly.pdbx_strand_id
1 'polypeptide(L)'
;MASKTSAGLRAERLKQQAVELSAEEAANQKVLQHYAKTVYFNDLWVSFLSKMAGLVLLMSFLELQRMRKSPRGISFIVGFEALSVLIGASTVLFIRRWINPLLAFKAAFAFSLLQGFWYTASFYARYMELPRQAGDLLAEQVPFGLVYFVVCWISDRFMMRSQDIAKQTAEDMRAVLKGKAAEDPAWADVVKVPQDDGPDPIVSIAYSAESDVVKVPQDDGPDPIVSIAYSAEFTDVMDCFRGVLKLNEYSERTLALTLDVIDANPANYTVWHFRRRVLEALGSDLREELCYTADLVLQNPKNYQIWHHRREVCSMLGDSSAEKEFCAMAVDGDSKNYHAWAHRQWAVKTFSLWDGELPYLDKMLLEDVRNNSAWNHRWFVLSHTNGLATTEQRQREVDYALEKIDLAVHNESPWNYLRGLVRGHEVTFANQLKTKAHEVLACTPDCIFAAALLVELLAKEGSDEAVESASELVKTLMNDTDQVRKPYWQFRLATLKRRA
;
A
#
# COMPACT_ATOMS: atom_id res chain seq x y z
N MET A 1 -55.22 21.37 15.22
CA MET A 1 -54.34 20.63 14.29
C MET A 1 -53.82 21.62 13.26
N ALA A 2 -52.62 22.17 13.44
CA ALA A 2 -52.01 23.05 12.45
C ALA A 2 -51.44 22.19 11.32
N SER A 3 -51.97 22.31 10.10
CA SER A 3 -51.44 21.59 8.95
C SER A 3 -50.02 22.09 8.68
N LYS A 4 -49.04 21.18 8.73
CA LYS A 4 -47.67 21.47 8.27
C LYS A 4 -47.77 22.11 6.88
N THR A 5 -47.23 23.31 6.72
CA THR A 5 -47.23 24.03 5.44
C THR A 5 -46.54 23.16 4.37
N SER A 6 -47.02 23.24 3.13
CA SER A 6 -46.51 22.49 1.97
C SER A 6 -44.97 22.52 1.86
N ALA A 7 -44.35 23.64 2.22
CA ALA A 7 -42.90 23.81 2.27
C ALA A 7 -42.21 22.96 3.35
N GLY A 8 -42.79 22.81 4.54
CA GLY A 8 -42.25 21.99 5.63
C GLY A 8 -42.26 20.50 5.29
N LEU A 9 -43.32 20.03 4.65
CA LEU A 9 -43.43 18.65 4.14
C LEU A 9 -42.47 18.35 2.98
N ARG A 10 -42.08 19.38 2.20
CA ARG A 10 -41.09 19.26 1.13
C ARG A 10 -39.66 19.19 1.68
N ALA A 11 -39.34 20.01 2.68
CA ALA A 11 -38.05 19.99 3.35
C ALA A 11 -37.78 18.67 4.10
N GLU A 12 -38.80 18.11 4.75
CA GLU A 12 -38.71 16.82 5.47
C GLU A 12 -38.47 15.65 4.48
N ARG A 13 -39.11 15.68 3.30
CA ARG A 13 -38.90 14.72 2.22
C ARG A 13 -37.50 14.81 1.60
N LEU A 14 -37.01 16.01 1.32
CA LEU A 14 -35.65 16.22 0.81
C LEU A 14 -34.59 15.73 1.81
N LYS A 15 -34.83 15.94 3.10
CA LYS A 15 -33.93 15.47 4.16
C LYS A 15 -33.92 13.94 4.26
N GLN A 16 -35.07 13.28 4.09
CA GLN A 16 -35.15 11.82 4.07
C GLN A 16 -34.47 11.24 2.82
N GLN A 17 -34.69 11.82 1.64
CA GLN A 17 -34.00 11.44 0.40
C GLN A 17 -32.48 11.60 0.51
N ALA A 18 -32.00 12.70 1.10
CA ALA A 18 -30.57 12.91 1.31
C ALA A 18 -29.94 11.87 2.27
N VAL A 19 -30.68 11.43 3.29
CA VAL A 19 -30.24 10.37 4.21
C VAL A 19 -30.20 9.00 3.53
N GLU A 20 -31.17 8.70 2.67
CA GLU A 20 -31.19 7.46 1.88
C GLU A 20 -30.05 7.43 0.85
N LEU A 21 -29.79 8.54 0.15
CA LEU A 21 -28.67 8.67 -0.79
C LEU A 21 -27.32 8.46 -0.08
N SER A 22 -27.15 9.10 1.09
CA SER A 22 -25.94 8.95 1.90
C SER A 22 -25.74 7.53 2.43
N ALA A 23 -26.82 6.82 2.78
CA ALA A 23 -26.76 5.43 3.20
C ALA A 23 -26.39 4.49 2.03
N GLU A 24 -26.87 4.79 0.83
CA GLU A 24 -26.58 4.05 -0.41
C GLU A 24 -25.13 4.28 -0.86
N GLU A 25 -24.62 5.52 -0.82
CA GLU A 25 -23.20 5.84 -1.03
C GLU A 25 -22.29 5.13 -0.03
N ALA A 26 -22.65 5.11 1.25
CA ALA A 26 -21.89 4.40 2.28
C ALA A 26 -21.90 2.87 2.06
N ALA A 27 -22.97 2.31 1.53
CA ALA A 27 -23.03 0.89 1.15
C ALA A 27 -22.12 0.59 -0.04
N ASN A 28 -22.09 1.47 -1.04
CA ASN A 28 -21.23 1.35 -2.23
C ASN A 28 -19.75 1.40 -1.86
N GLN A 29 -19.39 2.34 -1.00
CA GLN A 29 -18.03 2.47 -0.48
C GLN A 29 -17.61 1.20 0.28
N LYS A 30 -18.52 0.58 1.04
CA LYS A 30 -18.25 -0.71 1.70
C LYS A 30 -18.04 -1.86 0.72
N VAL A 31 -18.80 -1.94 -0.36
CA VAL A 31 -18.62 -2.98 -1.40
C VAL A 31 -17.26 -2.82 -2.10
N LEU A 32 -16.89 -1.58 -2.46
CA LEU A 32 -15.58 -1.29 -3.06
C LEU A 32 -14.42 -1.54 -2.09
N GLN A 33 -14.58 -1.19 -0.81
CA GLN A 33 -13.62 -1.55 0.24
C GLN A 33 -13.50 -3.07 0.40
N HIS A 34 -14.60 -3.82 0.32
CA HIS A 34 -14.57 -5.28 0.42
C HIS A 34 -13.88 -5.90 -0.80
N TYR A 35 -14.12 -5.37 -2.00
CA TYR A 35 -13.40 -5.75 -3.21
C TYR A 35 -11.90 -5.48 -3.09
N ALA A 36 -11.52 -4.26 -2.70
CA ALA A 36 -10.11 -3.88 -2.53
C ALA A 36 -9.39 -4.72 -1.47
N LYS A 37 -10.05 -5.00 -0.33
CA LYS A 37 -9.53 -5.89 0.71
C LYS A 37 -9.31 -7.31 0.19
N THR A 38 -10.24 -7.83 -0.61
CA THR A 38 -10.13 -9.16 -1.23
C THR A 38 -8.94 -9.22 -2.20
N VAL A 39 -8.76 -8.22 -3.06
CA VAL A 39 -7.63 -8.15 -3.99
C VAL A 39 -6.29 -8.05 -3.23
N TYR A 40 -6.20 -7.19 -2.22
CA TYR A 40 -5.01 -7.03 -1.39
C TYR A 40 -4.65 -8.32 -0.64
N PHE A 41 -5.64 -8.97 -0.01
CA PHE A 41 -5.44 -10.23 0.67
C PHE A 41 -4.93 -11.32 -0.30
N ASN A 42 -5.49 -11.39 -1.51
CA ASN A 42 -5.05 -12.33 -2.53
C ASN A 42 -3.59 -12.09 -2.93
N ASP A 43 -3.14 -10.84 -3.11
CA ASP A 43 -1.74 -10.54 -3.43
C ASP A 43 -0.79 -10.89 -2.28
N LEU A 44 -1.18 -10.57 -1.04
CA LEU A 44 -0.42 -10.96 0.15
C LEU A 44 -0.31 -12.49 0.28
N TRP A 45 -1.40 -13.20 -0.01
CA TRP A 45 -1.45 -14.66 0.02
C TRP A 45 -0.61 -15.29 -1.08
N VAL A 46 -0.65 -14.78 -2.32
CA VAL A 46 0.23 -15.18 -3.41
C VAL A 46 1.70 -14.96 -3.04
N SER A 47 2.00 -13.82 -2.39
CA SER A 47 3.36 -13.57 -1.91
C SER A 47 3.80 -14.53 -0.82
N PHE A 48 2.92 -14.89 0.12
CA PHE A 48 3.18 -15.89 1.14
C PHE A 48 3.44 -17.26 0.52
N LEU A 49 2.53 -17.74 -0.33
CA LEU A 49 2.63 -19.02 -1.02
C LEU A 49 3.89 -19.10 -1.90
N SER A 50 4.28 -18.01 -2.56
CA SER A 50 5.53 -17.96 -3.34
C SER A 50 6.76 -18.16 -2.45
N LYS A 51 6.78 -17.54 -1.26
CA LYS A 51 7.90 -17.69 -0.31
C LYS A 51 7.98 -19.10 0.28
N MET A 52 6.85 -19.80 0.39
CA MET A 52 6.81 -21.20 0.82
C MET A 52 7.52 -22.17 -0.15
N ALA A 53 7.77 -21.79 -1.41
CA ALA A 53 8.66 -22.54 -2.29
C ALA A 53 10.09 -22.66 -1.72
N GLY A 54 10.53 -21.65 -0.96
CA GLY A 54 11.80 -21.71 -0.21
C GLY A 54 11.82 -22.82 0.84
N LEU A 55 10.68 -23.14 1.45
CA LEU A 55 10.57 -24.28 2.36
C LEU A 55 10.69 -25.60 1.61
N VAL A 56 10.08 -25.72 0.42
CA VAL A 56 10.24 -26.92 -0.43
C VAL A 56 11.71 -27.12 -0.80
N LEU A 57 12.40 -26.04 -1.22
CA LEU A 57 13.84 -26.08 -1.49
C LEU A 57 14.66 -26.51 -0.27
N LEU A 58 14.35 -25.96 0.91
CA LEU A 58 15.04 -26.28 2.16
C LEU A 58 14.81 -27.75 2.56
N MET A 59 13.57 -28.23 2.52
CA MET A 59 13.24 -29.62 2.87
C MET A 59 13.89 -30.60 1.90
N SER A 60 13.85 -30.33 0.59
CA SER A 60 14.57 -31.12 -0.42
C SER A 60 16.08 -31.14 -0.18
N PHE A 61 16.67 -30.01 0.23
CA PHE A 61 18.09 -29.93 0.58
C PHE A 61 18.44 -30.71 1.85
N LEU A 62 17.61 -30.63 2.90
CA LEU A 62 17.82 -31.36 4.15
C LEU A 62 17.77 -32.87 3.94
N GLU A 63 16.84 -33.36 3.13
CA GLU A 63 16.76 -34.78 2.76
C GLU A 63 18.00 -35.23 1.97
N LEU A 64 18.50 -34.40 1.04
CA LEU A 64 19.76 -34.67 0.33
C LEU A 64 20.96 -34.73 1.29
N GLN A 65 21.02 -33.86 2.30
CA GLN A 65 22.11 -33.85 3.29
C GLN A 65 22.06 -35.06 4.24
N ARG A 66 20.86 -35.48 4.65
CA ARG A 66 20.67 -36.73 5.43
C ARG A 66 21.17 -37.94 4.64
N MET A 67 20.87 -37.99 3.34
CA MET A 67 21.31 -39.06 2.45
C MET A 67 22.83 -39.11 2.29
N ARG A 68 23.53 -37.97 2.34
CA ARG A 68 25.00 -37.92 2.25
C ARG A 68 25.70 -38.64 3.40
N LYS A 69 25.01 -38.84 4.52
CA LYS A 69 25.49 -39.57 5.71
C LYS A 69 25.00 -41.03 5.75
N SER A 70 24.20 -41.47 4.78
CA SER A 70 23.68 -42.83 4.68
C SER A 70 24.64 -43.74 3.92
N PRO A 71 24.88 -44.99 4.38
CA PRO A 71 25.82 -45.94 3.75
C PRO A 71 25.43 -46.41 2.33
N ARG A 72 24.35 -45.87 1.74
CA ARG A 72 23.77 -46.33 0.45
C ARG A 72 23.89 -45.34 -0.72
N GLY A 73 24.67 -44.25 -0.58
CA GLY A 73 25.06 -43.38 -1.70
C GLY A 73 23.94 -42.54 -2.35
N ILE A 74 24.29 -41.83 -3.43
CA ILE A 74 23.41 -40.95 -4.23
C ILE A 74 22.49 -41.85 -5.08
N SER A 75 21.24 -42.02 -4.65
CA SER A 75 20.23 -42.87 -5.31
C SER A 75 19.12 -42.07 -5.99
N PHE A 76 18.15 -42.78 -6.58
CA PHE A 76 16.87 -42.31 -7.13
C PHE A 76 16.13 -41.26 -6.27
N ILE A 77 16.42 -41.18 -4.97
CA ILE A 77 15.92 -40.14 -4.05
C ILE A 77 16.34 -38.73 -4.51
N VAL A 78 17.52 -38.57 -5.12
CA VAL A 78 17.94 -37.28 -5.70
C VAL A 78 17.04 -36.88 -6.86
N GLY A 79 16.59 -37.83 -7.68
CA GLY A 79 15.61 -37.59 -8.73
C GLY A 79 14.25 -37.17 -8.17
N PHE A 80 13.81 -37.81 -7.07
CA PHE A 80 12.57 -37.46 -6.39
C PHE A 80 12.60 -36.05 -5.79
N GLU A 81 13.71 -35.63 -5.20
CA GLU A 81 13.87 -34.27 -4.67
C GLU A 81 14.10 -33.21 -5.76
N ALA A 82 14.82 -33.54 -6.84
CA ALA A 82 14.89 -32.67 -8.01
C ALA A 82 13.50 -32.40 -8.59
N LEU A 83 12.62 -33.41 -8.58
CA LEU A 83 11.22 -33.27 -8.97
C LEU A 83 10.45 -32.33 -8.02
N SER A 84 10.67 -32.39 -6.70
CA SER A 84 10.10 -31.42 -5.74
C SER A 84 10.48 -29.97 -6.08
N VAL A 85 11.75 -29.74 -6.44
CA VAL A 85 12.25 -28.41 -6.83
C VAL A 85 11.62 -27.92 -8.13
N LEU A 86 11.53 -28.79 -9.15
CA LEU A 86 10.90 -28.45 -10.43
C LEU A 86 9.41 -28.13 -10.27
N ILE A 87 8.70 -28.89 -9.42
CA ILE A 87 7.31 -28.59 -9.06
C ILE A 87 7.22 -27.23 -8.37
N GLY A 88 8.09 -26.97 -7.39
CA GLY A 88 8.13 -25.68 -6.68
C GLY A 88 8.33 -24.49 -7.61
N ALA A 89 9.33 -24.56 -8.49
CA ALA A 89 9.62 -23.50 -9.46
C ALA A 89 8.46 -23.29 -10.44
N SER A 90 7.92 -24.37 -11.01
CA SER A 90 6.79 -24.30 -11.96
C SER A 90 5.51 -23.78 -11.28
N THR A 91 5.30 -24.12 -10.01
CA THR A 91 4.18 -23.63 -9.21
C THR A 91 4.30 -22.13 -8.98
N VAL A 92 5.48 -21.61 -8.61
CA VAL A 92 5.72 -20.16 -8.47
C VAL A 92 5.43 -19.41 -9.77
N LEU A 93 5.92 -19.93 -10.91
CA LEU A 93 5.64 -19.37 -12.22
C LEU A 93 4.13 -19.32 -12.53
N PHE A 94 3.39 -20.34 -12.09
CA PHE A 94 1.93 -20.42 -12.22
C PHE A 94 1.22 -19.36 -11.36
N ILE A 95 1.45 -19.33 -10.03
CA ILE A 95 0.74 -18.38 -9.13
C ILE A 95 1.14 -16.92 -9.34
N ARG A 96 2.38 -16.64 -9.77
CA ARG A 96 2.85 -15.27 -10.07
C ARG A 96 2.51 -14.80 -11.49
N ARG A 97 2.03 -15.69 -12.36
CA ARG A 97 1.69 -15.39 -13.77
C ARG A 97 2.84 -14.73 -14.55
N TRP A 98 4.09 -15.05 -14.25
CA TRP A 98 5.27 -14.48 -14.93
C TRP A 98 5.42 -14.95 -16.39
N ILE A 99 4.87 -16.13 -16.69
CA ILE A 99 4.76 -16.70 -18.03
C ILE A 99 3.30 -17.10 -18.26
N ASN A 100 2.99 -17.68 -19.44
CA ASN A 100 1.66 -18.21 -19.71
C ASN A 100 1.21 -19.16 -18.57
N PRO A 101 0.19 -18.79 -17.77
CA PRO A 101 -0.15 -19.50 -16.55
C PRO A 101 -0.66 -20.91 -16.83
N LEU A 102 -1.27 -21.13 -18.00
CA LEU A 102 -1.71 -22.46 -18.42
C LEU A 102 -0.53 -23.39 -18.70
N LEU A 103 0.55 -22.85 -19.28
CA LEU A 103 1.77 -23.61 -19.55
C LEU A 103 2.48 -23.97 -18.24
N ALA A 104 2.64 -22.99 -17.34
CA ALA A 104 3.24 -23.19 -16.02
C ALA A 104 2.44 -24.20 -15.18
N PHE A 105 1.10 -24.10 -15.20
CA PHE A 105 0.21 -25.05 -14.56
C PHE A 105 0.38 -26.45 -15.12
N LYS A 106 0.37 -26.62 -16.46
CA LYS A 106 0.55 -27.93 -17.10
C LYS A 106 1.88 -28.58 -16.71
N ALA A 107 2.96 -27.80 -16.64
CA ALA A 107 4.25 -28.29 -16.19
C ALA A 107 4.23 -28.74 -14.71
N ALA A 108 3.75 -27.87 -13.81
CA ALA A 108 3.64 -28.19 -12.38
C ALA A 108 2.72 -29.41 -12.14
N PHE A 109 1.59 -29.47 -12.83
CA PHE A 109 0.63 -30.57 -12.75
C PHE A 109 1.25 -31.88 -13.23
N ALA A 110 1.89 -31.91 -14.40
CA ALA A 110 2.54 -33.11 -14.93
C ALA A 110 3.64 -33.64 -14.00
N PHE A 111 4.50 -32.77 -13.48
CA PHE A 111 5.53 -33.17 -12.50
C PHE A 111 4.92 -33.66 -11.19
N SER A 112 3.82 -33.04 -10.73
CA SER A 112 3.12 -33.46 -9.51
C SER A 112 2.48 -34.85 -9.66
N LEU A 113 1.91 -35.18 -10.82
CA LEU A 113 1.38 -36.51 -11.11
C LEU A 113 2.49 -37.56 -11.13
N LEU A 114 3.64 -37.23 -11.73
CA LEU A 114 4.80 -38.11 -11.74
C LEU A 114 5.31 -38.37 -10.32
N GLN A 115 5.42 -37.33 -9.49
CA GLN A 115 5.86 -37.45 -8.10
C GLN A 115 4.85 -38.23 -7.25
N GLY A 116 3.55 -37.99 -7.46
CA GLY A 116 2.47 -38.69 -6.79
C GLY A 116 2.44 -40.17 -7.14
N PHE A 117 2.54 -40.52 -8.42
CA PHE A 117 2.59 -41.91 -8.86
C PHE A 117 3.80 -42.64 -8.25
N TRP A 118 4.98 -42.02 -8.28
CA TRP A 118 6.18 -42.58 -7.67
C TRP A 118 5.98 -42.79 -6.16
N TYR A 119 5.46 -41.80 -5.46
CA TYR A 119 5.17 -41.90 -4.03
C TYR A 119 4.19 -43.03 -3.70
N THR A 120 3.07 -43.10 -4.41
CA THR A 120 2.04 -44.13 -4.21
C THR A 120 2.55 -45.52 -4.56
N ALA A 121 3.34 -45.68 -5.62
CA ALA A 121 3.94 -46.96 -5.98
C ALA A 121 4.91 -47.45 -4.89
N SER A 122 5.79 -46.58 -4.40
CA SER A 122 6.70 -46.91 -3.29
C SER A 122 5.97 -47.12 -1.96
N PHE A 123 4.83 -46.45 -1.73
CA PHE A 123 3.99 -46.69 -0.56
C PHE A 123 3.29 -48.06 -0.65
N TYR A 124 2.70 -48.39 -1.80
CA TYR A 124 2.03 -49.65 -2.04
C TYR A 124 2.99 -50.84 -1.94
N ALA A 125 4.18 -50.74 -2.53
CA ALA A 125 5.21 -51.78 -2.42
C ALA A 125 5.61 -52.07 -0.97
N ARG A 126 5.74 -51.02 -0.15
CA ARG A 126 5.98 -51.14 1.30
C ARG A 126 4.80 -51.76 2.03
N TYR A 127 3.57 -51.33 1.72
CA TYR A 127 2.35 -51.82 2.34
C TYR A 127 2.09 -53.31 2.06
N MET A 128 2.42 -53.78 0.85
CA MET A 128 2.29 -55.18 0.43
C MET A 128 3.53 -56.03 0.75
N GLU A 129 4.49 -55.49 1.51
CA GLU A 129 5.75 -56.17 1.89
C GLU A 129 6.52 -56.77 0.70
N LEU A 130 6.42 -56.13 -0.47
CA LEU A 130 7.13 -56.59 -1.66
C LEU A 130 8.65 -56.41 -1.50
N PRO A 131 9.47 -57.24 -2.17
CA PRO A 131 10.92 -57.07 -2.15
C PRO A 131 11.32 -55.67 -2.63
N ARG A 132 12.18 -54.99 -1.87
CA ARG A 132 12.64 -53.63 -2.21
C ARG A 132 13.31 -53.61 -3.58
N GLN A 133 12.86 -52.71 -4.43
CA GLN A 133 13.41 -52.48 -5.77
C GLN A 133 14.25 -51.20 -5.81
N ALA A 134 15.12 -51.09 -6.82
CA ALA A 134 15.87 -49.86 -7.06
C ALA A 134 14.89 -48.74 -7.44
N GLY A 135 14.83 -47.67 -6.64
CA GLY A 135 13.88 -46.57 -6.83
C GLY A 135 12.86 -46.40 -5.69
N ASP A 136 12.79 -47.35 -4.75
CA ASP A 136 11.89 -47.25 -3.61
C ASP A 136 12.28 -46.10 -2.66
N LEU A 137 11.27 -45.29 -2.30
CA LEU A 137 11.42 -44.19 -1.36
C LEU A 137 11.57 -44.69 0.09
N LEU A 138 12.19 -43.86 0.94
CA LEU A 138 12.31 -44.12 2.37
C LEU A 138 10.95 -44.06 3.06
N ALA A 139 10.88 -44.66 4.26
CA ALA A 139 9.65 -44.70 5.04
C ALA A 139 9.13 -43.30 5.38
N GLU A 140 10.06 -42.39 5.65
CA GLU A 140 9.86 -41.01 6.11
C GLU A 140 9.78 -40.00 4.95
N GLN A 141 9.95 -40.44 3.69
CA GLN A 141 9.90 -39.52 2.55
C GLN A 141 8.50 -38.92 2.40
N VAL A 142 8.43 -37.62 2.16
CA VAL A 142 7.18 -36.89 1.91
C VAL A 142 7.26 -36.20 0.54
N PRO A 143 6.21 -36.25 -0.30
CA PRO A 143 6.22 -35.61 -1.61
C PRO A 143 5.95 -34.10 -1.46
N PHE A 144 6.92 -33.35 -0.92
CA PHE A 144 6.76 -31.92 -0.60
C PHE A 144 6.39 -31.06 -1.83
N GLY A 145 6.92 -31.38 -3.01
CA GLY A 145 6.55 -30.71 -4.26
C GLY A 145 5.07 -30.84 -4.57
N LEU A 146 4.54 -32.08 -4.58
CA LEU A 146 3.11 -32.37 -4.79
C LEU A 146 2.23 -31.69 -3.75
N VAL A 147 2.57 -31.80 -2.46
CA VAL A 147 1.79 -31.18 -1.37
C VAL A 147 1.73 -29.67 -1.57
N TYR A 148 2.86 -29.04 -1.87
CA TYR A 148 2.94 -27.61 -2.13
C TYR A 148 2.09 -27.20 -3.34
N PHE A 149 2.20 -27.93 -4.46
CA PHE A 149 1.41 -27.66 -5.66
C PHE A 149 -0.09 -27.75 -5.40
N VAL A 150 -0.57 -28.78 -4.69
CA VAL A 150 -1.99 -28.95 -4.36
C VAL A 150 -2.50 -27.78 -3.51
N VAL A 151 -1.76 -27.38 -2.47
CA VAL A 151 -2.12 -26.24 -1.62
C VAL A 151 -2.19 -24.96 -2.43
N CYS A 152 -1.19 -24.69 -3.27
CA CYS A 152 -1.16 -23.51 -4.13
C CYS A 152 -2.29 -23.51 -5.16
N TRP A 153 -2.59 -24.65 -5.78
CA TRP A 153 -3.64 -24.76 -6.79
C TRP A 153 -5.04 -24.57 -6.20
N ILE A 154 -5.32 -25.21 -5.06
CA ILE A 154 -6.60 -25.01 -4.35
C ILE A 154 -6.74 -23.55 -3.91
N SER A 155 -5.67 -22.96 -3.38
CA SER A 155 -5.65 -21.55 -2.97
C SER A 155 -5.91 -20.62 -4.16
N ASP A 156 -5.24 -20.84 -5.30
CA ASP A 156 -5.43 -20.04 -6.52
C ASP A 156 -6.89 -20.11 -7.01
N ARG A 157 -7.49 -21.31 -7.04
CA ARG A 157 -8.90 -21.47 -7.42
C ARG A 157 -9.85 -20.76 -6.48
N PHE A 158 -9.59 -20.81 -5.18
CA PHE A 158 -10.39 -20.10 -4.19
C PHE A 158 -10.27 -18.58 -4.35
N MET A 159 -9.04 -18.06 -4.49
CA MET A 159 -8.77 -16.64 -4.65
C MET A 159 -9.42 -16.08 -5.91
N MET A 160 -9.24 -16.75 -7.05
CA MET A 160 -9.87 -16.36 -8.32
C MET A 160 -11.39 -16.30 -8.22
N ARG A 161 -12.00 -17.32 -7.62
CA ARG A 161 -13.45 -17.33 -7.41
C ARG A 161 -13.90 -16.20 -6.48
N SER A 162 -13.15 -15.91 -5.41
CA SER A 162 -13.48 -14.81 -4.50
C SER A 162 -13.39 -13.45 -5.19
N GLN A 163 -12.39 -13.29 -6.07
CA GLN A 163 -12.15 -12.06 -6.81
C GLN A 163 -13.22 -11.85 -7.89
N ASP A 164 -13.62 -12.92 -8.59
CA ASP A 164 -14.70 -12.88 -9.58
C ASP A 164 -16.04 -12.54 -8.91
N ILE A 165 -16.36 -13.15 -7.77
CA ILE A 165 -17.58 -12.85 -6.99
C ILE A 165 -17.58 -11.39 -6.53
N ALA A 166 -16.45 -10.92 -5.99
CA ALA A 166 -16.35 -9.55 -5.49
C ALA A 166 -16.41 -8.53 -6.65
N LYS A 167 -15.83 -8.85 -7.81
CA LYS A 167 -15.93 -8.03 -9.03
C LYS A 167 -17.36 -7.96 -9.54
N GLN A 168 -18.02 -9.11 -9.67
CA GLN A 168 -19.41 -9.19 -10.13
C GLN A 168 -20.35 -8.46 -9.17
N THR A 169 -20.17 -8.59 -7.86
CA THR A 169 -20.96 -7.85 -6.86
C THR A 169 -20.77 -6.33 -6.98
N ALA A 170 -19.55 -5.87 -7.28
CA ALA A 170 -19.28 -4.46 -7.50
C ALA A 170 -19.89 -3.94 -8.82
N GLU A 171 -19.87 -4.76 -9.88
CA GLU A 171 -20.46 -4.44 -11.19
C GLU A 171 -21.99 -4.45 -11.15
N ASP A 172 -22.61 -5.46 -10.54
CA ASP A 172 -24.06 -5.56 -10.36
C ASP A 172 -24.60 -4.38 -9.54
N MET A 173 -23.90 -3.98 -8.47
CA MET A 173 -24.29 -2.81 -7.69
C MET A 173 -24.19 -1.52 -8.51
N ARG A 174 -23.11 -1.34 -9.29
CA ARG A 174 -22.99 -0.20 -10.21
C ARG A 174 -24.12 -0.16 -11.25
N ALA A 175 -24.53 -1.31 -11.77
CA ALA A 175 -25.63 -1.40 -12.73
C ALA A 175 -26.98 -1.01 -12.11
N VAL A 176 -27.27 -1.47 -10.89
CA VAL A 176 -28.48 -1.09 -10.13
C VAL A 176 -28.53 0.42 -9.89
N LEU A 177 -27.40 1.04 -9.56
CA LEU A 177 -27.31 2.49 -9.31
C LEU A 177 -27.49 3.31 -10.58
N LYS A 178 -26.88 2.89 -11.70
CA LYS A 178 -27.11 3.50 -13.02
C LYS A 178 -28.59 3.42 -13.41
N GLY A 179 -29.24 2.30 -13.11
CA GLY A 179 -30.68 2.12 -13.31
C GLY A 179 -31.54 3.07 -12.46
N LYS A 180 -31.25 3.20 -11.17
CA LYS A 180 -31.98 4.11 -10.27
C LYS A 180 -31.78 5.59 -10.58
N ALA A 181 -30.56 6.00 -10.98
CA ALA A 181 -30.29 7.37 -11.42
C ALA A 181 -31.11 7.76 -12.66
N ALA A 182 -31.47 6.78 -13.51
CA ALA A 182 -32.30 6.99 -14.70
C ALA A 182 -33.82 7.10 -14.42
N GLU A 183 -34.26 6.83 -13.19
CA GLU A 183 -35.66 6.83 -12.74
C GLU A 183 -36.00 7.95 -11.74
N ASP A 184 -35.06 8.85 -11.44
CA ASP A 184 -35.27 9.95 -10.51
C ASP A 184 -36.37 10.92 -11.00
N PRO A 185 -37.47 11.13 -10.23
CA PRO A 185 -38.56 12.03 -10.60
C PRO A 185 -38.14 13.50 -10.81
N ALA A 186 -36.94 13.90 -10.37
CA ALA A 186 -36.37 15.22 -10.65
C ALA A 186 -35.98 15.45 -12.12
N TRP A 187 -36.02 14.38 -12.95
CA TRP A 187 -35.65 14.40 -14.37
C TRP A 187 -36.83 14.01 -15.29
N ALA A 188 -38.06 13.92 -14.75
CA ALA A 188 -39.25 13.45 -15.48
C ALA A 188 -39.72 14.40 -16.60
N ASP A 189 -39.31 15.67 -16.54
CA ASP A 189 -39.58 16.74 -17.49
C ASP A 189 -38.50 16.88 -18.58
N VAL A 190 -37.43 16.08 -18.49
CA VAL A 190 -36.40 15.98 -19.52
C VAL A 190 -36.85 14.96 -20.57
N VAL A 191 -37.11 15.41 -21.80
CA VAL A 191 -37.41 14.51 -22.93
C VAL A 191 -36.17 13.66 -23.18
N LYS A 192 -36.25 12.38 -22.83
CA LYS A 192 -35.19 11.41 -23.10
C LYS A 192 -34.97 11.33 -24.62
N VAL A 193 -33.83 11.83 -25.09
CA VAL A 193 -33.33 11.52 -26.42
C VAL A 193 -32.88 10.05 -26.37
N PRO A 194 -33.50 9.13 -27.12
CA PRO A 194 -33.05 7.75 -27.13
C PRO A 194 -31.62 7.71 -27.66
N GLN A 195 -30.70 7.17 -26.88
CA GLN A 195 -29.42 6.76 -27.44
C GLN A 195 -29.70 5.47 -28.24
N ASP A 196 -29.88 5.64 -29.55
CA ASP A 196 -29.94 4.52 -30.49
C ASP A 196 -28.52 3.98 -30.67
N ASP A 197 -28.15 3.05 -29.79
CA ASP A 197 -26.82 2.43 -29.81
C ASP A 197 -26.66 1.41 -30.95
N GLY A 198 -27.65 1.24 -31.83
CA GLY A 198 -27.60 0.23 -32.88
C GLY A 198 -27.32 -1.19 -32.35
N PRO A 199 -27.04 -2.16 -33.23
CA PRO A 199 -26.88 -3.55 -32.81
C PRO A 199 -25.54 -3.89 -32.11
N ASP A 200 -24.61 -2.94 -31.94
CA ASP A 200 -23.28 -3.20 -31.35
C ASP A 200 -22.77 -2.03 -30.47
N PRO A 201 -23.03 -2.04 -29.16
CA PRO A 201 -22.56 -0.99 -28.25
C PRO A 201 -21.20 -1.34 -27.63
N ILE A 202 -20.12 -0.72 -28.11
CA ILE A 202 -18.88 -0.44 -27.36
C ILE A 202 -18.35 0.90 -27.87
N VAL A 203 -18.55 1.98 -27.11
CA VAL A 203 -18.00 3.29 -27.49
C VAL A 203 -16.51 3.31 -27.13
N SER A 204 -15.65 3.00 -28.10
CA SER A 204 -14.49 3.88 -28.30
C SER A 204 -15.08 5.19 -28.81
N ILE A 205 -14.72 6.33 -28.21
CA ILE A 205 -14.94 7.59 -28.89
C ILE A 205 -13.94 7.57 -30.04
N ALA A 206 -14.34 6.99 -31.17
CA ALA A 206 -13.73 7.32 -32.43
C ALA A 206 -13.97 8.81 -32.58
N TYR A 207 -12.94 9.62 -32.34
CA TYR A 207 -12.90 10.99 -32.81
C TYR A 207 -13.30 10.91 -34.29
N SER A 208 -14.55 11.30 -34.58
CA SER A 208 -15.08 11.21 -35.93
C SER A 208 -14.05 11.82 -36.87
N ALA A 209 -13.86 11.25 -38.06
CA ALA A 209 -12.94 11.78 -39.07
C ALA A 209 -13.20 13.26 -39.43
N GLU A 210 -14.28 13.84 -38.91
CA GLU A 210 -14.75 15.22 -39.06
C GLU A 210 -14.56 16.08 -37.78
N SER A 211 -13.62 15.74 -36.90
CA SER A 211 -13.16 16.67 -35.84
C SER A 211 -12.36 17.81 -36.47
N ASP A 212 -12.80 19.06 -36.28
CA ASP A 212 -12.08 20.29 -36.68
C ASP A 212 -10.77 20.51 -35.91
N VAL A 213 -10.53 19.73 -34.84
CA VAL A 213 -9.26 19.76 -34.11
C VAL A 213 -8.16 19.18 -34.99
N VAL A 214 -7.25 20.05 -35.43
CA VAL A 214 -6.04 19.66 -36.16
C VAL A 214 -5.15 18.83 -35.24
N LYS A 215 -4.99 17.53 -35.56
CA LYS A 215 -4.05 16.63 -34.89
C LYS A 215 -2.62 17.10 -35.15
N VAL A 216 -1.83 17.26 -34.08
CA VAL A 216 -0.44 17.72 -34.16
C VAL A 216 0.49 16.59 -33.70
N PRO A 217 1.23 15.95 -34.63
CA PRO A 217 2.19 14.90 -34.31
C PRO A 217 3.27 15.35 -33.33
N GLN A 218 3.82 14.39 -32.57
CA GLN A 218 5.05 14.62 -31.81
C GLN A 218 6.23 14.84 -32.79
N ASP A 219 6.98 15.92 -32.58
CA ASP A 219 8.24 16.16 -33.29
C ASP A 219 9.42 15.76 -32.41
N ASP A 220 9.94 14.55 -32.62
CA ASP A 220 11.15 14.04 -31.95
C ASP A 220 12.43 14.37 -32.73
N GLY A 221 12.33 15.17 -33.79
CA GLY A 221 13.43 15.49 -34.70
C GLY A 221 13.80 14.37 -35.67
N PRO A 222 14.80 14.59 -36.54
CA PRO A 222 15.20 13.63 -37.57
C PRO A 222 15.90 12.39 -37.02
N ASP A 223 16.56 12.48 -35.86
CA ASP A 223 17.34 11.42 -35.22
C ASP A 223 16.87 11.22 -33.77
N PRO A 224 15.69 10.59 -33.55
CA PRO A 224 15.06 10.55 -32.24
C PRO A 224 15.82 9.65 -31.26
N ILE A 225 16.09 10.16 -30.06
CA ILE A 225 16.66 9.39 -28.94
C ILE A 225 15.57 9.01 -27.95
N VAL A 226 15.70 7.85 -27.30
CA VAL A 226 14.72 7.31 -26.33
C VAL A 226 13.28 7.30 -26.86
N SER A 227 13.13 7.13 -28.18
CA SER A 227 11.82 7.08 -28.83
C SER A 227 11.00 5.91 -28.29
N ILE A 228 9.75 6.21 -27.94
CA ILE A 228 8.80 5.21 -27.46
C ILE A 228 7.97 4.76 -28.64
N ALA A 229 7.88 3.45 -28.86
CA ALA A 229 6.97 2.86 -29.82
C ALA A 229 5.53 2.89 -29.27
N TYR A 230 4.86 4.03 -29.43
CA TYR A 230 3.48 4.24 -28.97
C TYR A 230 2.48 3.36 -29.73
N SER A 231 1.35 3.02 -29.08
CA SER A 231 0.20 2.47 -29.79
C SER A 231 -0.44 3.54 -30.68
N ALA A 232 -1.22 3.10 -31.67
CA ALA A 232 -2.00 4.00 -32.52
C ALA A 232 -2.97 4.85 -31.68
N GLU A 233 -3.61 4.24 -30.68
CA GLU A 233 -4.53 4.91 -29.76
C GLU A 233 -3.83 6.01 -28.94
N PHE A 234 -2.67 5.70 -28.36
CA PHE A 234 -1.90 6.68 -27.60
C PHE A 234 -1.45 7.85 -28.49
N THR A 235 -0.97 7.54 -29.69
CA THR A 235 -0.57 8.55 -30.67
C THR A 235 -1.74 9.46 -31.04
N ASP A 236 -2.90 8.87 -31.30
CA ASP A 236 -4.11 9.61 -31.67
C ASP A 236 -4.54 10.61 -30.58
N VAL A 237 -4.67 10.12 -29.35
CA VAL A 237 -5.08 10.93 -28.19
C VAL A 237 -4.07 12.06 -27.93
N MET A 238 -2.77 11.76 -27.99
CA MET A 238 -1.73 12.77 -27.75
C MET A 238 -1.64 13.80 -28.89
N ASP A 239 -1.87 13.41 -30.14
CA ASP A 239 -1.87 14.32 -31.27
C ASP A 239 -3.08 15.28 -31.22
N CYS A 240 -4.25 14.78 -30.83
CA CYS A 240 -5.40 15.61 -30.48
C CYS A 240 -5.07 16.59 -29.34
N PHE A 241 -4.42 16.09 -28.27
CA PHE A 241 -4.04 16.92 -27.13
C PHE A 241 -3.07 18.04 -27.50
N ARG A 242 -2.04 17.76 -28.32
CA ARG A 242 -1.14 18.79 -28.85
C ARG A 242 -1.87 19.81 -29.73
N GLY A 243 -2.89 19.36 -30.48
CA GLY A 243 -3.78 20.22 -31.26
C GLY A 243 -4.51 21.25 -30.39
N VAL A 244 -5.30 20.80 -29.41
CA VAL A 244 -6.05 21.70 -28.51
C VAL A 244 -5.14 22.56 -27.65
N LEU A 245 -3.96 22.05 -27.27
CA LEU A 245 -2.96 22.80 -26.51
C LEU A 245 -2.37 23.95 -27.35
N LYS A 246 -2.06 23.70 -28.63
CA LYS A 246 -1.55 24.71 -29.56
C LYS A 246 -2.59 25.79 -29.87
N LEU A 247 -3.86 25.40 -29.98
CA LEU A 247 -4.99 26.33 -30.12
C LEU A 247 -5.31 27.07 -28.81
N ASN A 248 -4.81 26.57 -27.68
CA ASN A 248 -5.14 27.02 -26.34
C ASN A 248 -6.66 27.05 -26.11
N GLU A 249 -7.32 25.96 -26.52
CA GLU A 249 -8.79 25.84 -26.52
C GLU A 249 -9.32 25.43 -25.14
N TYR A 250 -10.23 26.22 -24.56
CA TYR A 250 -10.96 25.88 -23.34
C TYR A 250 -12.42 25.58 -23.66
N SER A 251 -12.76 24.30 -23.72
CA SER A 251 -14.07 23.80 -24.10
C SER A 251 -14.39 22.49 -23.37
N GLU A 252 -15.66 22.10 -23.34
CA GLU A 252 -16.09 20.82 -22.77
C GLU A 252 -15.44 19.62 -23.47
N ARG A 253 -15.22 19.70 -24.80
CA ARG A 253 -14.52 18.65 -25.56
C ARG A 253 -13.04 18.56 -25.17
N THR A 254 -12.38 19.68 -24.89
CA THR A 254 -11.01 19.67 -24.36
C THR A 254 -11.01 19.03 -22.98
N LEU A 255 -11.98 19.36 -22.12
CA LEU A 255 -12.08 18.76 -20.79
C LEU A 255 -12.26 17.23 -20.88
N ALA A 256 -13.12 16.75 -21.78
CA ALA A 256 -13.30 15.33 -22.04
C ALA A 256 -12.01 14.67 -22.57
N LEU A 257 -11.35 15.26 -23.57
CA LEU A 257 -10.08 14.75 -24.13
C LEU A 257 -8.99 14.62 -23.05
N THR A 258 -8.95 15.52 -22.06
CA THR A 258 -7.96 15.40 -20.98
C THR A 258 -8.15 14.13 -20.15
N LEU A 259 -9.36 13.56 -20.07
CA LEU A 259 -9.60 12.26 -19.41
C LEU A 259 -8.86 11.15 -20.15
N ASP A 260 -9.02 11.06 -21.47
CA ASP A 260 -8.35 10.05 -22.31
C ASP A 260 -6.83 10.16 -22.21
N VAL A 261 -6.31 11.39 -22.20
CA VAL A 261 -4.86 11.65 -22.07
C VAL A 261 -4.34 11.23 -20.69
N ILE A 262 -5.12 11.48 -19.62
CA ILE A 262 -4.77 11.08 -18.25
C ILE A 262 -4.85 9.57 -18.09
N ASP A 263 -5.85 8.91 -18.67
CA ASP A 263 -5.98 7.45 -18.63
C ASP A 263 -4.81 6.79 -19.40
N ALA A 264 -4.39 7.38 -20.52
CA ALA A 264 -3.24 6.94 -21.30
C ALA A 264 -1.89 7.18 -20.57
N ASN A 265 -1.74 8.31 -19.88
CA ASN A 265 -0.55 8.62 -19.08
C ASN A 265 -0.86 9.57 -17.92
N PRO A 266 -1.18 9.04 -16.72
CA PRO A 266 -1.55 9.87 -15.58
C PRO A 266 -0.37 10.67 -15.01
N ALA A 267 0.87 10.39 -15.44
CA ALA A 267 2.06 11.13 -15.02
C ALA A 267 2.35 12.37 -15.90
N ASN A 268 1.60 12.59 -16.98
CA ASN A 268 1.78 13.74 -17.85
C ASN A 268 1.32 15.03 -17.14
N TYR A 269 2.25 15.77 -16.54
CA TYR A 269 1.92 16.97 -15.77
C TYR A 269 1.34 18.11 -16.64
N THR A 270 1.61 18.12 -17.95
CA THR A 270 1.11 19.14 -18.87
C THR A 270 -0.40 19.03 -19.05
N VAL A 271 -0.94 17.81 -19.18
CA VAL A 271 -2.40 17.62 -19.26
C VAL A 271 -3.08 18.04 -17.97
N TRP A 272 -2.51 17.71 -16.80
CA TRP A 272 -3.07 18.12 -15.51
C TRP A 272 -3.11 19.64 -15.35
N HIS A 273 -2.03 20.32 -15.74
CA HIS A 273 -2.02 21.78 -15.75
C HIS A 273 -3.08 22.35 -16.69
N PHE A 274 -3.18 21.82 -17.91
CA PHE A 274 -4.15 22.31 -18.90
C PHE A 274 -5.59 22.04 -18.46
N ARG A 275 -5.88 20.85 -17.92
CA ARG A 275 -7.18 20.47 -17.35
C ARG A 275 -7.64 21.47 -16.29
N ARG A 276 -6.76 21.91 -15.37
CA ARG A 276 -7.14 22.95 -14.38
C ARG A 276 -7.53 24.27 -15.02
N ARG A 277 -6.81 24.71 -16.05
CA ARG A 277 -7.14 25.95 -16.78
C ARG A 277 -8.49 25.83 -17.49
N VAL A 278 -8.79 24.65 -18.04
CA VAL A 278 -10.08 24.37 -18.69
C VAL A 278 -11.21 24.37 -17.66
N LEU A 279 -11.05 23.66 -16.53
CA LEU A 279 -12.02 23.65 -15.43
C LEU A 279 -12.33 25.06 -14.92
N GLU A 280 -11.30 25.89 -14.73
CA GLU A 280 -11.44 27.29 -14.30
C GLU A 280 -12.18 28.14 -15.36
N ALA A 281 -11.79 28.03 -16.63
CA ALA A 281 -12.39 28.78 -17.72
C ALA A 281 -13.88 28.43 -17.96
N LEU A 282 -14.25 27.18 -17.74
CA LEU A 282 -15.62 26.69 -17.88
C LEU A 282 -16.49 26.95 -16.63
N GLY A 283 -15.86 27.26 -15.49
CA GLY A 283 -16.58 27.36 -14.21
C GLY A 283 -17.20 26.01 -13.80
N SER A 284 -16.53 24.90 -14.11
CA SER A 284 -17.01 23.54 -13.85
C SER A 284 -17.22 23.27 -12.35
N ASP A 285 -18.09 22.32 -12.01
CA ASP A 285 -18.26 21.89 -10.62
C ASP A 285 -17.03 21.09 -10.15
N LEU A 286 -16.23 21.75 -9.29
CA LEU A 286 -15.01 21.17 -8.74
C LEU A 286 -15.28 19.99 -7.78
N ARG A 287 -16.50 19.78 -7.30
CA ARG A 287 -16.84 18.61 -6.47
C ARG A 287 -16.81 17.32 -7.28
N GLU A 288 -17.31 17.35 -8.52
CA GLU A 288 -17.20 16.20 -9.42
C GLU A 288 -15.74 15.87 -9.72
N GLU A 289 -14.88 16.89 -9.84
CA GLU A 289 -13.44 16.71 -10.03
C GLU A 289 -12.77 16.08 -8.79
N LEU A 290 -13.24 16.38 -7.58
CA LEU A 290 -12.79 15.69 -6.37
C LEU A 290 -13.24 14.22 -6.33
N CYS A 291 -14.42 13.88 -6.86
CA CYS A 291 -14.83 12.48 -7.01
C CYS A 291 -13.93 11.76 -8.03
N TYR A 292 -13.67 12.36 -9.18
CA TYR A 292 -12.78 11.81 -10.20
C TYR A 292 -11.37 11.55 -9.67
N THR A 293 -10.77 12.52 -8.97
CA THR A 293 -9.44 12.33 -8.36
C THR A 293 -9.43 11.25 -7.28
N ALA A 294 -10.54 11.06 -6.56
CA ALA A 294 -10.63 9.99 -5.56
C ALA A 294 -10.55 8.60 -6.21
N ASP A 295 -11.27 8.38 -7.31
CA ASP A 295 -11.23 7.14 -8.07
C ASP A 295 -9.84 6.88 -8.66
N LEU A 296 -9.18 7.93 -9.16
CA LEU A 296 -7.83 7.83 -9.70
C LEU A 296 -6.78 7.51 -8.64
N VAL A 297 -6.90 8.02 -7.42
CA VAL A 297 -5.96 7.68 -6.33
C VAL A 297 -6.07 6.20 -5.95
N LEU A 298 -7.25 5.59 -6.04
CA LEU A 298 -7.41 4.15 -5.79
C LEU A 298 -6.63 3.31 -6.82
N GLN A 299 -6.56 3.77 -8.06
CA GLN A 299 -5.87 3.08 -9.15
C GLN A 299 -4.36 3.39 -9.17
N ASN A 300 -3.99 4.64 -8.88
CA ASN A 300 -2.64 5.19 -9.02
C ASN A 300 -2.18 5.93 -7.75
N PRO A 301 -2.14 5.28 -6.57
CA PRO A 301 -1.98 5.95 -5.27
C PRO A 301 -0.61 6.63 -5.06
N LYS A 302 0.37 6.36 -5.93
CA LYS A 302 1.76 6.87 -5.83
C LYS A 302 2.12 7.86 -6.95
N ASN A 303 1.12 8.39 -7.65
CA ASN A 303 1.30 9.36 -8.72
C ASN A 303 1.26 10.79 -8.16
N TYR A 304 2.33 11.57 -8.37
CA TYR A 304 2.44 12.94 -7.87
C TYR A 304 1.38 13.89 -8.42
N GLN A 305 1.05 13.75 -9.70
CA GLN A 305 0.18 14.68 -10.40
C GLN A 305 -1.26 14.59 -9.90
N ILE A 306 -1.76 13.40 -9.59
CA ILE A 306 -3.13 13.24 -9.06
C ILE A 306 -3.26 13.92 -7.69
N TRP A 307 -2.33 13.67 -6.77
CA TRP A 307 -2.32 14.31 -5.45
C TRP A 307 -2.16 15.82 -5.53
N HIS A 308 -1.26 16.29 -6.41
CA HIS A 308 -1.11 17.72 -6.67
C HIS A 308 -2.39 18.33 -7.25
N HIS A 309 -3.02 17.67 -8.22
CA HIS A 309 -4.24 18.16 -8.85
C HIS A 309 -5.38 18.25 -7.84
N ARG A 310 -5.58 17.21 -7.01
CA ARG A 310 -6.57 17.25 -5.92
C ARG A 310 -6.35 18.43 -4.97
N ARG A 311 -5.11 18.70 -4.59
CA ARG A 311 -4.71 19.85 -3.76
C ARG A 311 -5.07 21.18 -4.39
N GLU A 312 -4.82 21.34 -5.68
CA GLU A 312 -5.18 22.55 -6.43
C GLU A 312 -6.70 22.72 -6.52
N VAL A 313 -7.44 21.64 -6.82
CA VAL A 313 -8.91 21.66 -6.87
C VAL A 313 -9.50 22.07 -5.52
N CYS A 314 -9.00 21.53 -4.42
CA CYS A 314 -9.38 21.96 -3.06
C CYS A 314 -9.07 23.44 -2.81
N SER A 315 -7.94 23.94 -3.30
CA SER A 315 -7.53 25.34 -3.16
C SER A 315 -8.43 26.28 -3.98
N MET A 316 -8.81 25.88 -5.19
CA MET A 316 -9.77 26.59 -6.04
C MET A 316 -11.17 26.62 -5.41
N LEU A 317 -11.61 25.51 -4.80
CA LEU A 317 -12.89 25.41 -4.12
C LEU A 317 -12.92 26.19 -2.79
N GLY A 318 -11.76 26.36 -2.15
CA GLY A 318 -11.66 26.91 -0.80
C GLY A 318 -12.21 25.97 0.28
N ASP A 319 -12.32 24.68 -0.02
CA ASP A 319 -12.85 23.64 0.87
C ASP A 319 -11.93 22.40 0.85
N SER A 320 -11.69 21.84 2.04
CA SER A 320 -10.97 20.58 2.25
C SER A 320 -11.58 19.76 3.38
N SER A 321 -12.86 19.98 3.68
CA SER A 321 -13.58 19.34 4.77
C SER A 321 -13.58 17.81 4.68
N ALA A 322 -13.63 17.25 3.46
CA ALA A 322 -13.61 15.81 3.21
C ALA A 322 -12.20 15.20 3.10
N GLU A 323 -11.13 16.01 3.14
CA GLU A 323 -9.78 15.53 2.84
C GLU A 323 -9.21 14.64 3.96
N LYS A 324 -9.71 14.78 5.18
CA LYS A 324 -9.31 13.94 6.29
C LYS A 324 -9.85 12.53 6.14
N GLU A 325 -11.11 12.38 5.77
CA GLU A 325 -11.73 11.08 5.50
C GLU A 325 -11.09 10.44 4.26
N PHE A 326 -10.89 11.23 3.20
CA PHE A 326 -10.22 10.77 1.98
C PHE A 326 -8.79 10.26 2.25
N CYS A 327 -7.97 11.04 2.94
CA CYS A 327 -6.63 10.60 3.31
C CYS A 327 -6.66 9.37 4.23
N ALA A 328 -7.64 9.26 5.14
CA ALA A 328 -7.77 8.08 5.97
C ALA A 328 -8.06 6.83 5.11
N MET A 329 -8.90 6.93 4.09
CA MET A 329 -9.11 5.82 3.15
C MET A 329 -7.83 5.43 2.40
N ALA A 330 -7.05 6.41 1.94
CA ALA A 330 -5.80 6.15 1.24
C ALA A 330 -4.75 5.50 2.17
N VAL A 331 -4.70 5.92 3.44
CA VAL A 331 -3.84 5.35 4.49
C VAL A 331 -4.31 3.95 4.90
N ASP A 332 -5.62 3.69 4.93
CA ASP A 332 -6.14 2.33 5.21
C ASP A 332 -5.70 1.31 4.14
N GLY A 333 -5.52 1.76 2.88
CA GLY A 333 -5.00 0.94 1.79
C GLY A 333 -3.47 0.75 1.82
N ASP A 334 -2.72 1.81 2.14
CA ASP A 334 -1.27 1.78 2.36
C ASP A 334 -0.92 2.75 3.50
N SER A 335 -0.73 2.19 4.71
CA SER A 335 -0.57 2.96 5.95
C SER A 335 0.67 3.86 5.99
N LYS A 336 1.55 3.69 4.99
CA LYS A 336 2.79 4.44 4.82
C LYS A 336 2.83 5.20 3.50
N ASN A 337 1.70 5.36 2.81
CA ASN A 337 1.62 6.18 1.60
C ASN A 337 2.07 7.62 1.89
N TYR A 338 3.24 7.98 1.38
CA TYR A 338 3.85 9.27 1.62
C TYR A 338 3.01 10.43 1.09
N HIS A 339 2.36 10.25 -0.07
CA HIS A 339 1.52 11.27 -0.67
C HIS A 339 0.28 11.54 0.16
N ALA A 340 -0.37 10.50 0.68
CA ALA A 340 -1.55 10.64 1.54
C ALA A 340 -1.21 11.39 2.83
N TRP A 341 -0.11 11.04 3.50
CA TRP A 341 0.34 11.76 4.70
C TRP A 341 0.73 13.21 4.42
N ALA A 342 1.46 13.46 3.32
CA ALA A 342 1.84 14.81 2.92
C ALA A 342 0.61 15.67 2.57
N HIS A 343 -0.36 15.10 1.86
CA HIS A 343 -1.62 15.75 1.52
C HIS A 343 -2.45 16.05 2.76
N ARG A 344 -2.56 15.10 3.70
CA ARG A 344 -3.24 15.30 4.99
C ARG A 344 -2.60 16.46 5.77
N GLN A 345 -1.27 16.50 5.88
CA GLN A 345 -0.57 17.61 6.55
C GLN A 345 -0.86 18.95 5.90
N TRP A 346 -0.83 19.00 4.56
CA TRP A 346 -1.17 20.21 3.83
C TRP A 346 -2.61 20.66 4.10
N ALA A 347 -3.59 19.77 3.96
CA ALA A 347 -5.01 20.09 4.15
C ALA A 347 -5.29 20.56 5.58
N VAL A 348 -4.79 19.81 6.57
CA VAL A 348 -4.93 20.15 8.00
C VAL A 348 -4.33 21.53 8.30
N LYS A 349 -3.12 21.81 7.79
CA LYS A 349 -2.46 23.10 8.03
C LYS A 349 -3.14 24.27 7.33
N THR A 350 -3.49 24.09 6.07
CA THR A 350 -3.99 25.18 5.21
C THR A 350 -5.40 25.59 5.60
N PHE A 351 -6.24 24.62 5.97
CA PHE A 351 -7.64 24.85 6.33
C PHE A 351 -7.90 24.74 7.85
N SER A 352 -6.85 24.69 8.66
CA SER A 352 -6.92 24.62 10.12
C SER A 352 -7.76 23.46 10.68
N LEU A 353 -7.70 22.28 10.05
CA LEU A 353 -8.51 21.10 10.38
C LEU A 353 -7.91 20.22 11.50
N TRP A 354 -7.39 20.85 12.55
CA TRP A 354 -6.62 20.20 13.63
C TRP A 354 -7.45 19.26 14.51
N ASP A 355 -8.75 19.52 14.65
CA ASP A 355 -9.64 18.79 15.56
C ASP A 355 -9.69 17.29 15.23
N GLY A 356 -9.54 16.42 16.21
CA GLY A 356 -9.61 14.97 16.00
C GLY A 356 -8.36 14.32 15.38
N GLU A 357 -7.30 15.08 15.04
CA GLU A 357 -6.06 14.48 14.53
C GLU A 357 -5.35 13.60 15.57
N LEU A 358 -5.28 14.03 16.84
CA LEU A 358 -4.67 13.21 17.90
C LEU A 358 -5.44 11.90 18.16
N PRO A 359 -6.78 11.89 18.31
CA PRO A 359 -7.55 10.64 18.37
C PRO A 359 -7.34 9.72 17.16
N TYR A 360 -7.26 10.29 15.94
CA TYR A 360 -6.94 9.51 14.74
C TYR A 360 -5.56 8.86 14.84
N LEU A 361 -4.55 9.59 15.32
CA LEU A 361 -3.20 9.08 15.51
C LEU A 361 -3.11 8.03 16.61
N ASP A 362 -3.86 8.18 17.70
CA ASP A 362 -3.94 7.17 18.76
C ASP A 362 -4.52 5.86 18.21
N LYS A 363 -5.56 5.93 17.36
CA LYS A 363 -6.08 4.77 16.62
C LYS A 363 -5.00 4.14 15.73
N MET A 364 -4.31 4.92 14.92
CA MET A 364 -3.27 4.43 14.01
C MET A 364 -2.11 3.75 14.75
N LEU A 365 -1.68 4.31 15.89
CA LEU A 365 -0.59 3.77 16.70
C LEU A 365 -1.02 2.58 17.56
N LEU A 366 -2.31 2.45 17.86
CA LEU A 366 -2.89 1.24 18.45
C LEU A 366 -2.87 0.08 17.46
N GLU A 367 -3.18 0.35 16.18
CA GLU A 367 -3.15 -0.65 15.11
C GLU A 367 -1.72 -1.06 14.72
N ASP A 368 -0.81 -0.10 14.57
CA ASP A 368 0.61 -0.35 14.32
C ASP A 368 1.50 0.69 15.03
N VAL A 369 1.98 0.33 16.22
CA VAL A 369 2.92 1.16 16.99
C VAL A 369 4.24 1.43 16.25
N ARG A 370 4.59 0.64 15.22
CA ARG A 370 5.79 0.83 14.38
C ARG A 370 5.56 1.75 13.18
N ASN A 371 4.35 2.30 13.02
CA ASN A 371 4.06 3.22 11.93
C ASN A 371 4.75 4.58 12.16
N ASN A 372 5.96 4.74 11.61
CA ASN A 372 6.72 5.99 11.73
C ASN A 372 6.02 7.19 11.07
N SER A 373 5.16 6.99 10.07
CA SER A 373 4.38 8.08 9.48
C SER A 373 3.37 8.66 10.48
N ALA A 374 2.73 7.80 11.29
CA ALA A 374 1.85 8.23 12.37
C ALA A 374 2.64 8.97 13.49
N TRP A 375 3.81 8.46 13.90
CA TRP A 375 4.68 9.18 14.85
C TRP A 375 5.10 10.56 14.34
N ASN A 376 5.49 10.65 13.06
CA ASN A 376 5.82 11.91 12.42
C ASN A 376 4.62 12.87 12.37
N HIS A 377 3.43 12.36 12.05
CA HIS A 377 2.23 13.18 12.01
C HIS A 377 1.80 13.65 13.40
N ARG A 378 2.00 12.84 14.45
CA ARG A 378 1.82 13.26 15.85
C ARG A 378 2.73 14.42 16.22
N TRP A 379 4.02 14.32 15.89
CA TRP A 379 4.97 15.42 16.06
C TRP A 379 4.50 16.69 15.32
N PHE A 380 4.07 16.53 14.06
CA PHE A 380 3.58 17.63 13.24
C PHE A 380 2.39 18.35 13.87
N VAL A 381 1.37 17.62 14.33
CA VAL A 381 0.17 18.19 14.97
C VAL A 381 0.59 18.98 16.21
N LEU A 382 1.30 18.34 17.14
CA LEU A 382 1.66 18.96 18.42
C LEU A 382 2.57 20.17 18.26
N SER A 383 3.48 20.16 17.28
CA SER A 383 4.35 21.30 16.99
C SER A 383 3.61 22.50 16.40
N HIS A 384 2.46 22.28 15.73
CA HIS A 384 1.66 23.34 15.14
C HIS A 384 0.48 23.80 16.02
N THR A 385 0.08 23.01 17.01
CA THR A 385 -1.01 23.35 17.95
C THR A 385 -0.52 23.79 19.34
N ASN A 386 0.77 24.15 19.47
CA ASN A 386 1.43 24.46 20.76
C ASN A 386 1.32 23.34 21.81
N GLY A 387 1.18 22.09 21.36
CA GLY A 387 1.08 20.89 22.20
C GLY A 387 2.40 20.48 22.86
N LEU A 388 3.50 21.21 22.62
CA LEU A 388 4.84 20.97 23.20
C LEU A 388 5.47 22.25 23.79
N ALA A 389 4.67 23.30 24.01
CA ALA A 389 5.17 24.62 24.42
C ALA A 389 5.62 24.67 25.89
N THR A 390 4.94 23.91 26.76
CA THR A 390 5.22 23.84 28.20
C THR A 390 5.90 22.53 28.58
N THR A 391 6.61 22.53 29.70
CA THR A 391 7.23 21.32 30.24
C THR A 391 6.19 20.25 30.57
N GLU A 392 5.02 20.64 31.09
CA GLU A 392 3.93 19.75 31.45
C GLU A 392 3.32 19.07 30.22
N GLN A 393 3.15 19.81 29.11
CA GLN A 393 2.72 19.26 27.83
C GLN A 393 3.73 18.25 27.29
N ARG A 394 5.02 18.59 27.34
CA ARG A 394 6.11 17.74 26.86
C ARG A 394 6.25 16.48 27.73
N GLN A 395 6.04 16.58 29.05
CA GLN A 395 6.03 15.45 29.97
C GLN A 395 4.93 14.44 29.60
N ARG A 396 3.71 14.89 29.29
CA ARG A 396 2.63 13.98 28.83
C ARG A 396 3.02 13.18 27.59
N GLU A 397 3.72 13.81 26.66
CA GLU A 397 4.16 13.15 25.42
C GLU A 397 5.38 12.25 25.64
N VAL A 398 6.26 12.59 26.59
CA VAL A 398 7.33 11.70 27.06
C VAL A 398 6.71 10.44 27.67
N ASP A 399 5.76 10.60 28.59
CA ASP A 399 5.08 9.47 29.25
C ASP A 399 4.35 8.59 28.21
N TYR A 400 3.67 9.20 27.24
CA TYR A 400 3.05 8.48 26.12
C TYR A 400 4.08 7.68 25.31
N ALA A 401 5.23 8.27 24.97
CA ALA A 401 6.28 7.58 24.22
C ALA A 401 6.87 6.41 25.02
N LEU A 402 7.07 6.58 26.33
CA LEU A 402 7.54 5.52 27.23
C LEU A 402 6.53 4.37 27.33
N GLU A 403 5.23 4.66 27.42
CA GLU A 403 4.18 3.63 27.37
C GLU A 403 4.24 2.83 26.06
N LYS A 404 4.45 3.50 24.92
CA LYS A 404 4.57 2.79 23.62
C LYS A 404 5.88 2.01 23.47
N ILE A 405 6.96 2.42 24.14
CA ILE A 405 8.19 1.63 24.22
C ILE A 405 7.94 0.32 24.98
N ASP A 406 7.14 0.34 26.04
CA ASP A 406 6.82 -0.87 26.82
C ASP A 406 6.04 -1.91 26.01
N LEU A 407 5.26 -1.48 25.03
CA LEU A 407 4.58 -2.39 24.10
C LEU A 407 5.54 -3.06 23.10
N ALA A 408 6.65 -2.40 22.76
CA ALA A 408 7.61 -2.88 21.76
C ALA A 408 8.99 -2.24 21.94
N VAL A 409 9.80 -2.79 22.85
CA VAL A 409 11.11 -2.21 23.23
C VAL A 409 12.11 -2.07 22.07
N HIS A 410 12.03 -2.95 21.06
CA HIS A 410 12.86 -2.87 19.84
C HIS A 410 12.23 -2.06 18.70
N ASN A 411 11.15 -1.33 18.94
CA ASN A 411 10.58 -0.41 17.96
C ASN A 411 11.33 0.92 17.99
N GLU A 412 12.08 1.22 16.94
CA GLU A 412 12.87 2.45 16.83
C GLU A 412 12.02 3.74 16.87
N SER A 413 10.79 3.71 16.34
CA SER A 413 9.97 4.91 16.13
C SER A 413 9.69 5.71 17.42
N PRO A 414 9.17 5.11 18.51
CA PRO A 414 8.94 5.84 19.76
C PRO A 414 10.24 6.29 20.44
N TRP A 415 11.36 5.57 20.28
CA TRP A 415 12.67 6.04 20.76
C TRP A 415 13.14 7.30 20.02
N ASN A 416 12.96 7.34 18.70
CA ASN A 416 13.30 8.51 17.89
C ASN A 416 12.36 9.69 18.18
N TYR A 417 11.06 9.43 18.37
CA TYR A 417 10.10 10.43 18.82
C TYR A 417 10.49 11.02 20.19
N LEU A 418 10.84 10.16 21.15
CA LEU A 418 11.31 10.55 22.47
C LEU A 418 12.56 11.44 22.41
N ARG A 419 13.57 11.07 21.59
CA ARG A 419 14.75 11.92 21.35
C ARG A 419 14.38 13.29 20.79
N GLY A 420 13.42 13.34 19.87
CA GLY A 420 12.87 14.59 19.34
C GLY A 420 12.22 15.44 20.42
N LEU A 421 11.44 14.82 21.31
CA LEU A 421 10.78 15.49 22.43
C LEU A 421 11.78 16.07 23.44
N VAL A 422 12.87 15.40 23.76
CA VAL A 422 13.77 15.88 24.82
C VAL A 422 14.92 16.75 24.33
N ARG A 423 15.09 16.91 23.01
CA ARG A 423 16.15 17.75 22.44
C ARG A 423 16.03 19.20 22.92
N GLY A 424 17.09 19.71 23.55
CA GLY A 424 17.13 21.05 24.17
C GLY A 424 16.51 21.12 25.56
N HIS A 425 15.96 20.01 26.07
CA HIS A 425 15.37 19.87 27.41
C HIS A 425 15.94 18.66 28.15
N GLU A 426 17.14 18.20 27.76
CA GLU A 426 17.69 16.93 28.22
C GLU A 426 17.84 16.90 29.74
N VAL A 427 18.28 18.01 30.36
CA VAL A 427 18.46 18.12 31.81
C VAL A 427 17.16 17.83 32.57
N THR A 428 16.02 18.27 32.06
CA THR A 428 14.71 18.10 32.70
C THR A 428 14.29 16.63 32.74
N PHE A 429 14.53 15.89 31.66
CA PHE A 429 14.03 14.51 31.51
C PHE A 429 15.11 13.45 31.75
N ALA A 430 16.39 13.83 31.89
CA ALA A 430 17.53 12.91 31.97
C ALA A 430 17.35 11.82 33.03
N ASN A 431 16.93 12.19 34.25
CA ASN A 431 16.78 11.21 35.33
C ASN A 431 15.74 10.13 34.99
N GLN A 432 14.53 10.53 34.55
CA GLN A 432 13.48 9.60 34.15
C GLN A 432 13.94 8.69 32.99
N LEU A 433 14.59 9.28 31.98
CA LEU A 433 15.00 8.54 30.79
C LEU A 433 16.19 7.60 31.04
N LYS A 434 17.15 8.00 31.88
CA LYS A 434 18.23 7.12 32.31
C LYS A 434 17.69 5.94 33.11
N THR A 435 16.81 6.18 34.08
CA THR A 435 16.17 5.12 34.85
C THR A 435 15.46 4.14 33.93
N LYS A 436 14.64 4.64 32.99
CA LYS A 436 13.94 3.78 32.03
C LYS A 436 14.90 3.01 31.12
N ALA A 437 15.96 3.64 30.62
CA ALA A 437 16.95 2.97 29.78
C ALA A 437 17.68 1.85 30.54
N HIS A 438 18.03 2.07 31.81
CA HIS A 438 18.62 1.04 32.67
C HIS A 438 17.66 -0.11 32.93
N GLU A 439 16.38 0.16 33.22
CA GLU A 439 15.35 -0.87 33.38
C GLU A 439 15.21 -1.73 32.12
N VAL A 440 15.14 -1.09 30.93
CA VAL A 440 15.05 -1.80 29.66
C VAL A 440 16.30 -2.63 29.40
N LEU A 441 17.50 -2.12 29.65
CA LEU A 441 18.74 -2.87 29.44
C LEU A 441 18.93 -4.02 30.45
N ALA A 442 18.36 -3.92 31.65
CA ALA A 442 18.37 -5.02 32.62
C ALA A 442 17.51 -6.20 32.14
N CYS A 443 16.37 -5.94 31.50
CA CYS A 443 15.48 -6.97 30.97
C CYS A 443 15.80 -7.39 29.53
N THR A 444 16.35 -6.49 28.73
CA THR A 444 16.60 -6.62 27.30
C THR A 444 17.96 -6.01 26.94
N PRO A 445 19.07 -6.70 27.27
CA PRO A 445 20.43 -6.16 27.13
C PRO A 445 20.84 -5.84 25.68
N ASP A 446 20.19 -6.47 24.69
CA ASP A 446 20.40 -6.26 23.26
C ASP A 446 19.58 -5.09 22.69
N CYS A 447 18.82 -4.36 23.52
CA CYS A 447 18.09 -3.17 23.06
C CYS A 447 19.04 -2.01 22.74
N ILE A 448 19.47 -1.95 21.48
CA ILE A 448 20.38 -0.93 20.96
C ILE A 448 19.85 0.50 21.15
N PHE A 449 18.53 0.69 21.17
CA PHE A 449 17.92 2.01 21.26
C PHE A 449 18.00 2.60 22.67
N ALA A 450 17.80 1.77 23.70
CA ALA A 450 17.97 2.14 25.10
C ALA A 450 19.44 2.45 25.40
N ALA A 451 20.36 1.57 24.96
CA ALA A 451 21.80 1.81 25.09
C ALA A 451 22.24 3.10 24.39
N ALA A 452 21.79 3.34 23.16
CA ALA A 452 22.10 4.56 22.42
C ALA A 452 21.57 5.83 23.11
N LEU A 453 20.35 5.79 23.68
CA LEU A 453 19.80 6.91 24.45
C LEU A 453 20.63 7.18 25.71
N LEU A 454 21.01 6.13 26.44
CA LEU A 454 21.80 6.24 27.66
C LEU A 454 23.19 6.85 27.36
N VAL A 455 23.83 6.42 26.27
CA VAL A 455 25.08 7.03 25.79
C VAL A 455 24.92 8.53 25.52
N GLU A 456 23.81 8.96 24.91
CA GLU A 456 23.55 10.37 24.63
C GLU A 456 23.35 11.20 25.90
N LEU A 457 22.63 10.67 26.90
CA LEU A 457 22.38 11.35 28.17
C LEU A 457 23.66 11.44 29.01
N LEU A 458 24.41 10.34 29.16
CA LEU A 458 25.68 10.33 29.89
C LEU A 458 26.73 11.25 29.25
N ALA A 459 26.78 11.30 27.92
CA ALA A 459 27.68 12.21 27.20
C ALA A 459 27.39 13.69 27.44
N LYS A 460 26.18 14.03 27.90
CA LYS A 460 25.77 15.41 28.24
C LYS A 460 26.07 15.78 29.69
N GLU A 461 26.13 14.81 30.59
CA GLU A 461 26.53 15.03 32.00
C GLU A 461 27.99 15.46 32.10
N GLY A 462 28.86 14.85 31.29
CA GLY A 462 30.26 15.28 31.17
C GLY A 462 31.14 15.00 32.39
N SER A 463 30.68 14.24 33.39
CA SER A 463 31.55 13.72 34.46
C SER A 463 32.40 12.56 33.95
N ASP A 464 33.57 12.36 34.56
CA ASP A 464 34.49 11.28 34.19
C ASP A 464 33.81 9.91 34.31
N GLU A 465 33.01 9.69 35.36
CA GLU A 465 32.26 8.45 35.56
C GLU A 465 31.19 8.23 34.48
N ALA A 466 30.53 9.30 34.02
CA ALA A 466 29.52 9.22 32.98
C ALA A 466 30.15 8.97 31.60
N VAL A 467 31.30 9.58 31.32
CA VAL A 467 32.06 9.36 30.09
C VAL A 467 32.60 7.93 30.03
N GLU A 468 33.09 7.38 31.13
CA GLU A 468 33.55 5.99 31.19
C GLU A 468 32.38 5.02 30.99
N SER A 469 31.26 5.24 31.68
CA SER A 469 30.04 4.44 31.51
C SER A 469 29.50 4.48 30.08
N ALA A 470 29.48 5.66 29.45
CA ALA A 470 29.10 5.81 28.05
C ALA A 470 30.09 5.10 27.11
N SER A 471 31.38 5.13 27.42
CA SER A 471 32.42 4.48 26.62
C SER A 471 32.28 2.95 26.64
N GLU A 472 31.94 2.36 27.79
CA GLU A 472 31.65 0.94 27.90
C GLU A 472 30.42 0.54 27.06
N LEU A 473 29.31 1.28 27.18
CA LEU A 473 28.12 1.04 26.36
C LEU A 473 28.42 1.14 24.85
N VAL A 474 29.23 2.11 24.43
CA VAL A 474 29.64 2.25 23.03
C VAL A 474 30.50 1.07 22.57
N LYS A 475 31.36 0.51 23.42
CA LYS A 475 32.12 -0.72 23.13
C LYS A 475 31.20 -1.91 22.94
N THR A 476 30.19 -2.09 23.80
CA THR A 476 29.18 -3.14 23.65
C THR A 476 28.38 -2.95 22.36
N LEU A 477 27.91 -1.73 22.07
CA LEU A 477 27.19 -1.43 20.83
C LEU A 477 28.02 -1.76 19.59
N MET A 478 29.29 -1.38 19.55
CA MET A 478 30.13 -1.58 18.35
C MET A 478 30.58 -3.03 18.13
N ASN A 479 30.71 -3.81 19.20
CA ASN A 479 31.29 -5.16 19.14
C ASN A 479 30.26 -6.27 19.27
N ASP A 480 29.13 -6.02 19.94
CA ASP A 480 28.19 -7.09 20.33
C ASP A 480 26.80 -6.86 19.74
N THR A 481 26.17 -5.69 19.94
CA THR A 481 24.73 -5.51 19.70
C THR A 481 24.35 -4.70 18.45
N ASP A 482 25.17 -3.75 17.99
CA ASP A 482 24.90 -2.88 16.82
C ASP A 482 26.11 -2.83 15.86
N GLN A 483 26.64 -4.00 15.53
CA GLN A 483 27.85 -4.16 14.70
C GLN A 483 27.74 -3.50 13.31
N VAL A 484 26.52 -3.43 12.75
CA VAL A 484 26.28 -2.76 11.45
C VAL A 484 26.65 -1.28 11.51
N ARG A 485 26.54 -0.64 12.67
CA ARG A 485 26.94 0.76 12.90
C ARG A 485 28.29 0.90 13.60
N LYS A 486 29.14 -0.14 13.58
CA LYS A 486 30.48 -0.10 14.20
C LYS A 486 31.30 1.16 13.84
N PRO A 487 31.38 1.62 12.57
CA PRO A 487 32.11 2.85 12.24
C PRO A 487 31.54 4.09 12.93
N TYR A 488 30.22 4.17 13.08
CA TYR A 488 29.56 5.24 13.81
C TYR A 488 29.90 5.21 15.31
N TRP A 489 29.85 4.03 15.92
CA TRP A 489 30.20 3.88 17.34
C TRP A 489 31.68 4.15 17.63
N GLN A 490 32.59 3.80 16.71
CA GLN A 490 34.00 4.19 16.79
C GLN A 490 34.17 5.72 16.77
N PHE A 491 33.46 6.40 15.86
CA PHE A 491 33.43 7.87 15.81
C PHE A 491 32.87 8.49 17.11
N ARG A 492 31.79 7.91 17.66
CA ARG A 492 31.20 8.36 18.93
C ARG A 492 32.18 8.18 20.09
N LEU A 493 32.85 7.04 20.20
CA LEU A 493 33.85 6.77 21.24
C LEU A 493 35.01 7.78 21.18
N ALA A 494 35.52 8.07 19.98
CA ALA A 494 36.56 9.06 19.79
C ALA A 494 36.11 10.48 20.19
N THR A 495 34.82 10.80 20.02
CA THR A 495 34.24 12.09 20.39
C THR A 495 34.07 12.24 21.90
N LEU A 496 33.68 11.17 22.61
CA LEU A 496 33.55 11.17 24.07
C LEU A 496 34.90 11.48 24.75
N LYS A 497 35.98 10.84 24.28
CA LYS A 497 37.34 11.02 24.81
C LYS A 497 37.98 12.38 24.54
N ARG A 498 37.40 13.19 23.64
CA ARG A 498 37.86 14.57 23.39
C ARG A 498 37.16 15.59 24.27
N ARG A 499 36.09 15.19 24.98
CA ARG A 499 35.23 16.05 25.79
C ARG A 499 35.43 15.85 27.29
N ALA A 500 35.87 14.67 27.73
CA ALA A 500 36.62 14.50 28.97
C ALA A 500 38.00 15.15 28.79
#